data_AF-A0A554VCE2-F1
#
_entry.id   AF-A0A554VCE2-F1
#
_cell.length_a   1.000
_cell.length_b   1.000
_cell.length_c   1.000
_cell.angle_alpha   90.00
_cell.angle_beta   90.00
_cell.angle_gamma   90.00
#
_symmetry.space_group_name_H-M   'P 1'
#
loop_
_entity.id
_entity.type
_entity.pdbx_description
1 polymer ?
#
loop_
_entity_poly.entity_id
_entity_poly.type
_entity_poly.pdbx_seq_one_letter_code
_entity_poly.pdbx_strand_id
1 'polypeptide(L)'
;MMNDDKLRLDLIEKEYFHLQTEIEKFDDKSLTIKTWSVSLVTAIVGSDILAENTNHYLILFASFASIMFWIIEASWKAFQSAYYCRIKVIEKFMREKDFKIEPLQIATSWSKSHKKINFKKFMSIMFWRQVMIPHGMMSIILLILYLIISIINIMYF
;
A
#
# COMPACT_ATOMS: atom_id res chain seq x y z
N MET A 1 -10.94 29.82 -30.20
CA MET A 1 -9.91 28.84 -30.66
C MET A 1 -8.61 28.97 -29.88
N MET A 2 -7.75 29.98 -30.06
CA MET A 2 -6.45 30.05 -29.34
C MET A 2 -6.59 30.19 -27.80
N ASN A 3 -7.70 30.78 -27.33
CA ASN A 3 -7.99 30.90 -25.89
C ASN A 3 -8.47 29.58 -25.27
N ASP A 4 -9.24 28.78 -26.03
CA ASP A 4 -9.81 27.52 -25.54
C ASP A 4 -8.74 26.43 -25.44
N ASP A 5 -7.83 26.38 -26.42
CA ASP A 5 -6.71 25.43 -26.39
C ASP A 5 -5.73 25.77 -25.26
N LYS A 6 -5.47 27.05 -25.02
CA LYS A 6 -4.65 27.51 -23.90
C LYS A 6 -5.30 27.18 -22.55
N LEU A 7 -6.60 27.40 -22.42
CA LEU A 7 -7.37 27.02 -21.23
C LEU A 7 -7.31 25.51 -21.00
N ARG A 8 -7.47 24.70 -22.04
CA ARG A 8 -7.38 23.23 -21.93
C ARG A 8 -6.01 22.78 -21.44
N LEU A 9 -4.93 23.34 -21.97
CA LEU A 9 -3.57 23.01 -21.52
C LEU A 9 -3.34 23.38 -20.05
N ASP A 10 -3.79 24.56 -19.62
CA ASP A 10 -3.74 24.99 -18.22
C ASP A 10 -4.50 24.04 -17.28
N LEU A 11 -5.69 23.58 -17.69
CA LEU A 11 -6.45 22.60 -16.91
C LEU A 11 -5.76 21.23 -16.84
N ILE A 12 -5.12 20.77 -17.92
CA ILE A 12 -4.36 19.51 -17.94
C ILE A 12 -3.12 19.60 -17.05
N GLU A 13 -2.41 20.73 -17.09
CA GLU A 13 -1.25 20.99 -16.23
C GLU A 13 -1.64 20.99 -14.75
N LYS A 14 -2.72 21.71 -14.39
CA LYS A 14 -3.28 21.71 -13.03
C LYS A 14 -3.70 20.31 -12.60
N GLU A 15 -4.34 19.54 -13.49
CA GLU A 15 -4.72 18.16 -13.22
C GLU A 15 -3.50 17.28 -12.94
N TYR A 16 -2.44 17.42 -13.74
CA TYR A 16 -1.19 16.67 -13.57
C TYR A 16 -0.53 16.95 -12.22
N PHE A 17 -0.35 18.22 -11.86
CA PHE A 17 0.26 18.58 -10.58
C PHE A 17 -0.60 18.14 -9.39
N HIS A 18 -1.93 18.27 -9.51
CA HIS A 18 -2.82 17.76 -8.47
C HIS A 18 -2.69 16.23 -8.30
N LEU A 19 -2.64 15.47 -9.41
CA LEU A 19 -2.43 14.03 -9.36
C LEU A 19 -1.10 13.65 -8.71
N GLN A 20 -0.03 14.39 -9.02
CA GLN A 20 1.29 14.17 -8.42
C GLN A 20 1.25 14.39 -6.90
N THR A 21 0.66 15.49 -6.44
CA THR A 21 0.46 15.76 -5.01
C THR A 21 -0.38 14.70 -4.32
N GLU A 22 -1.45 14.21 -4.97
CA GLU A 22 -2.25 13.12 -4.40
C GLU A 22 -1.44 11.83 -4.27
N ILE A 23 -0.60 11.49 -5.25
CA ILE A 23 0.29 10.32 -5.20
C ILE A 23 1.31 10.42 -4.07
N GLU A 24 1.91 11.58 -3.85
CA GLU A 24 2.84 11.83 -2.75
C GLU A 24 2.19 11.59 -1.38
N LYS A 25 0.93 12.02 -1.21
CA LYS A 25 0.16 11.72 0.02
C LYS A 25 -0.05 10.23 0.27
N PHE A 26 -0.11 9.39 -0.77
CA PHE A 26 -0.17 7.93 -0.57
C PHE A 26 1.15 7.37 -0.03
N ASP A 27 2.28 7.94 -0.43
CA ASP A 27 3.59 7.51 0.05
C ASP A 27 3.80 7.93 1.52
N ASP A 28 3.38 9.14 1.90
CA ASP A 28 3.36 9.58 3.31
C ASP A 28 2.50 8.67 4.20
N LYS A 29 1.32 8.28 3.71
CA LYS A 29 0.43 7.33 4.40
C LYS A 29 1.07 5.95 4.50
N SER A 30 1.74 5.48 3.44
CA SER A 30 2.46 4.20 3.44
C SER A 30 3.56 4.19 4.50
N LEU A 31 4.33 5.29 4.63
CA LEU A 31 5.33 5.42 5.68
C LEU A 31 4.71 5.41 7.09
N THR A 32 3.61 6.14 7.27
CA THR A 32 2.86 6.18 8.54
C THR A 32 2.39 4.79 8.97
N ILE A 33 1.82 4.03 8.04
CA ILE A 33 1.36 2.64 8.27
C ILE A 33 2.52 1.75 8.71
N LYS A 34 3.70 1.90 8.10
CA LYS A 34 4.90 1.14 8.47
C LYS A 34 5.33 1.44 9.91
N THR A 35 5.37 2.71 10.29
CA THR A 35 5.70 3.13 11.64
C THR A 35 4.71 2.56 12.66
N TRP A 36 3.41 2.69 12.41
CA TRP A 36 2.38 2.18 13.33
C TRP A 36 2.40 0.66 13.46
N SER A 37 2.67 -0.05 12.36
CA SER A 37 2.82 -1.50 12.39
C SER A 37 3.96 -1.94 13.30
N VAL A 38 5.14 -1.33 13.15
CA VAL A 38 6.30 -1.65 13.99
C VAL A 38 6.01 -1.35 15.45
N SER A 39 5.43 -0.19 15.76
CA SER A 39 5.09 0.18 17.14
C SER A 39 4.08 -0.79 17.77
N LEU A 40 3.00 -1.14 17.06
CA LEU A 40 1.98 -2.04 17.57
C LEU A 40 2.54 -3.45 17.82
N VAL A 41 3.26 -4.00 16.84
CA VAL A 41 3.87 -5.32 16.94
C VAL A 41 4.88 -5.37 18.09
N THR A 42 5.72 -4.35 18.21
CA THR A 42 6.71 -4.25 19.31
C THR A 42 6.03 -4.19 20.67
N ALA A 43 4.93 -3.43 20.80
CA ALA A 43 4.18 -3.35 22.05
C ALA A 43 3.56 -4.70 22.44
N ILE A 44 2.96 -5.42 21.48
CA ILE A 44 2.36 -6.73 21.72
C ILE A 44 3.42 -7.76 22.14
N VAL A 45 4.52 -7.85 21.38
CA VAL A 45 5.61 -8.80 21.68
C VAL A 45 6.28 -8.44 23.01
N GLY A 46 6.53 -7.15 23.26
CA GLY A 46 7.08 -6.69 24.54
C GLY A 46 6.17 -7.03 25.71
N SER A 47 4.86 -6.85 25.57
CA SER A 47 3.90 -7.22 26.62
C SER A 47 3.86 -8.72 26.89
N ASP A 48 4.04 -9.56 25.86
CA ASP A 48 4.06 -11.02 26.02
C ASP A 48 5.26 -11.48 26.86
N ILE A 49 6.43 -10.91 26.56
CA ILE A 49 7.67 -11.19 27.28
C ILE A 49 7.55 -10.74 28.74
N LEU A 50 7.00 -9.54 28.99
CA LEU A 50 6.86 -8.99 30.34
C LEU A 50 5.81 -9.72 31.18
N ALA A 51 4.81 -10.35 30.56
CA ALA A 51 3.76 -11.07 31.26
C ALA A 51 4.19 -12.48 31.70
N GLU A 52 5.38 -12.96 31.31
CA GLU A 52 5.91 -14.30 31.63
C GLU A 52 4.93 -15.45 31.34
N ASN A 53 4.05 -15.26 30.35
CA ASN A 53 3.02 -16.23 30.00
C ASN A 53 3.63 -17.45 29.32
N THR A 54 3.34 -18.65 29.81
CA THR A 54 3.85 -19.91 29.23
C THR A 54 3.32 -20.21 27.82
N ASN A 55 2.19 -19.63 27.40
CA ASN A 55 1.56 -19.99 26.13
C ASN A 55 1.88 -19.04 24.95
N HIS A 56 2.47 -17.87 25.20
CA HIS A 56 2.95 -16.91 24.19
C HIS A 56 1.98 -16.57 23.02
N TYR A 57 0.66 -16.65 23.24
CA TYR A 57 -0.34 -16.41 22.19
C TYR A 57 -0.33 -14.98 21.64
N LEU A 58 0.22 -14.01 22.37
CA LEU A 58 0.32 -12.63 21.88
C LEU A 58 1.35 -12.52 20.73
N ILE A 59 2.37 -13.38 20.67
CA ILE A 59 3.30 -13.43 19.53
C ILE A 59 2.55 -13.87 18.26
N LEU A 60 1.67 -14.87 18.38
CA LEU A 60 0.81 -15.30 17.28
C LEU A 60 -0.16 -14.18 16.86
N PHE A 61 -0.74 -13.46 17.83
CA PHE A 61 -1.56 -12.29 17.55
C PHE A 61 -0.78 -11.17 16.82
N ALA A 62 0.48 -10.93 17.20
CA ALA A 62 1.36 -9.97 16.52
C ALA A 62 1.67 -10.38 15.07
N SER A 63 1.82 -11.68 14.81
CA SER A 63 1.96 -12.23 13.44
C SER A 63 0.71 -11.92 12.62
N PHE A 64 -0.49 -12.19 13.16
CA PHE A 64 -1.75 -11.88 12.48
C PHE A 64 -1.93 -10.36 12.24
N ALA A 65 -1.61 -9.53 13.22
CA ALA A 65 -1.64 -8.07 13.07
C ALA A 65 -0.72 -7.60 11.93
N SER A 66 0.47 -8.20 11.81
CA SER A 66 1.40 -7.92 10.69
C SER A 66 0.79 -8.27 9.33
N ILE A 67 0.05 -9.37 9.22
CA ILE A 67 -0.68 -9.73 7.99
C ILE A 67 -1.75 -8.68 7.66
N MET A 68 -2.48 -8.18 8.66
CA MET A 68 -3.48 -7.13 8.44
C MET A 68 -2.84 -5.84 7.91
N PHE A 69 -1.69 -5.42 8.47
CA PHE A 69 -0.94 -4.28 7.95
C PHE A 69 -0.46 -4.50 6.52
N TRP A 70 -0.03 -5.72 6.17
CA TRP A 70 0.35 -6.07 4.81
C TRP A 70 -0.80 -5.90 3.81
N ILE A 71 -2.00 -6.35 4.18
CA ILE A 71 -3.22 -6.19 3.37
C ILE A 71 -3.60 -4.72 3.21
N ILE A 72 -3.51 -3.93 4.29
CA ILE A 72 -3.82 -2.50 4.27
C ILE A 72 -2.85 -1.75 3.35
N GLU A 73 -1.54 -2.01 3.44
CA GLU A 73 -0.55 -1.38 2.56
C GLU A 73 -0.78 -1.75 1.09
N ALA A 74 -1.05 -3.03 0.81
CA ALA A 74 -1.35 -3.48 -0.56
C ALA A 74 -2.61 -2.82 -1.12
N SER A 75 -3.64 -2.63 -0.29
CA SER A 75 -4.87 -1.93 -0.65
C SER A 75 -4.58 -0.46 -1.01
N TRP A 76 -3.76 0.22 -0.22
CA TRP A 76 -3.31 1.59 -0.52
C TRP A 76 -2.52 1.67 -1.83
N LYS A 77 -1.60 0.72 -2.08
CA LYS A 77 -0.87 0.67 -3.36
C LYS A 77 -1.77 0.34 -4.55
N ALA A 78 -2.79 -0.48 -4.37
CA ALA A 78 -3.79 -0.73 -5.40
C ALA A 78 -4.57 0.55 -5.74
N PHE A 79 -4.98 1.33 -4.73
CA PHE A 79 -5.61 2.63 -4.95
C PHE A 79 -4.67 3.65 -5.63
N GLN A 80 -3.42 3.75 -5.19
CA GLN A 80 -2.40 4.61 -5.81
C GLN A 80 -2.18 4.23 -7.29
N SER A 81 -2.16 2.93 -7.61
CA SER A 81 -1.98 2.42 -8.98
C SER A 81 -3.03 2.92 -9.98
N ALA A 82 -4.24 3.21 -9.51
CA ALA A 82 -5.32 3.68 -10.36
C ALA A 82 -5.09 5.12 -10.87
N TYR A 83 -4.48 5.99 -10.05
CA TYR A 83 -4.14 7.37 -10.42
C TYR A 83 -3.05 7.44 -11.50
N TYR A 84 -2.05 6.55 -11.45
CA TYR A 84 -1.00 6.47 -12.48
C TYR A 84 -1.55 6.23 -13.90
N CYS A 85 -2.74 5.64 -14.04
CA CYS A 85 -3.35 5.47 -15.36
C CYS A 85 -3.66 6.83 -16.03
N ARG A 86 -4.11 7.82 -15.25
CA ARG A 86 -4.41 9.16 -15.78
C ARG A 86 -3.13 9.94 -16.09
N ILE A 87 -2.14 9.86 -15.20
CA ILE A 87 -0.81 10.48 -15.40
C ILE A 87 -0.19 10.02 -16.72
N LYS A 88 -0.14 8.71 -16.97
CA LYS A 88 0.41 8.16 -18.22
C LYS A 88 -0.29 8.67 -19.48
N VAL A 89 -1.60 8.92 -19.40
CA VAL A 89 -2.37 9.50 -20.52
C VAL A 89 -1.97 10.96 -20.76
N ILE A 90 -1.80 11.74 -19.69
CA ILE A 90 -1.36 13.14 -19.78
C ILE A 90 0.08 13.22 -20.30
N GLU A 91 1.00 12.40 -19.79
CA GLU A 91 2.40 12.35 -20.26
C GLU A 91 2.48 11.93 -21.73
N LYS A 92 1.68 10.95 -22.14
CA LYS A 92 1.59 10.53 -23.55
C LYS A 92 1.10 11.68 -24.43
N PHE A 93 0.08 12.41 -23.97
CA PHE A 93 -0.45 13.58 -24.68
C PHE A 93 0.62 14.67 -24.83
N MET A 94 1.37 14.99 -23.77
CA MET A 94 2.42 16.00 -23.81
C MET A 94 3.57 15.62 -24.74
N ARG A 95 3.92 14.32 -24.81
CA ARG A 95 4.98 13.80 -25.69
C ARG A 95 4.58 13.82 -27.16
N GLU A 96 3.39 13.30 -27.49
CA GLU A 96 3.00 13.04 -28.88
C GLU A 96 2.22 14.20 -29.49
N LYS A 97 1.43 14.95 -28.71
CA LYS A 97 0.54 16.05 -29.17
C LYS A 97 -0.45 15.69 -30.29
N ASP A 98 -0.52 14.42 -30.67
CA ASP A 98 -1.29 13.91 -31.83
C ASP A 98 -2.75 13.54 -31.52
N PHE A 99 -3.19 13.65 -30.26
CA PHE A 99 -4.56 13.31 -29.87
C PHE A 99 -5.10 14.32 -28.85
N LYS A 100 -6.42 14.53 -28.86
CA LYS A 100 -7.08 15.38 -27.85
C LYS A 100 -7.41 14.56 -26.61
N ILE A 101 -7.10 15.10 -25.44
CA ILE A 101 -7.60 14.60 -24.16
C ILE A 101 -8.58 15.61 -23.54
N GLU A 102 -9.61 15.09 -22.89
CA GLU A 102 -10.51 15.91 -22.08
C GLU A 102 -9.88 16.14 -20.70
N PRO A 103 -9.80 17.39 -20.20
CA PRO A 103 -9.26 17.68 -18.87
C PRO A 103 -10.21 17.24 -17.75
N LEU A 104 -9.70 17.22 -16.52
CA LEU A 104 -10.47 16.99 -15.28
C LEU A 104 -11.18 15.62 -15.24
N GLN A 105 -10.52 14.57 -15.76
CA GLN A 105 -11.07 13.21 -15.85
C GLN A 105 -10.50 12.27 -14.77
N ILE A 106 -10.13 12.82 -13.60
CA ILE A 106 -9.49 12.04 -12.52
C ILE A 106 -10.41 10.92 -12.04
N ALA A 107 -11.63 11.25 -11.59
CA ALA A 107 -12.54 10.27 -10.98
C ALA A 107 -13.00 9.21 -11.98
N THR A 108 -13.29 9.59 -13.22
CA THR A 108 -13.70 8.69 -14.30
C THR A 108 -12.57 7.74 -14.69
N SER A 109 -11.36 8.26 -14.88
CA SER A 109 -10.16 7.47 -15.18
C SER A 109 -9.82 6.52 -14.03
N TRP A 110 -9.86 7.02 -12.79
CA TRP A 110 -9.59 6.25 -11.59
C TRP A 110 -10.59 5.11 -11.43
N SER A 111 -11.91 5.37 -11.54
CA SER A 111 -12.95 4.34 -11.40
C SER A 111 -12.79 3.24 -12.44
N LYS A 112 -12.51 3.63 -13.70
CA LYS A 112 -12.26 2.68 -14.79
C LYS A 112 -10.99 1.85 -14.56
N SER A 113 -9.94 2.44 -14.02
CA SER A 113 -8.68 1.74 -13.71
C SER A 113 -8.82 0.82 -12.49
N HIS A 114 -9.49 1.29 -11.44
CA HIS A 114 -9.71 0.58 -10.20
C HIS A 114 -10.58 -0.65 -10.40
N LYS A 115 -11.66 -0.57 -11.21
CA LYS A 115 -12.49 -1.73 -11.57
C LYS A 115 -11.73 -2.86 -12.28
N LYS A 116 -10.57 -2.57 -12.88
CA LYS A 116 -9.71 -3.59 -13.51
C LYS A 116 -8.79 -4.29 -12.52
N ILE A 117 -8.71 -3.83 -11.27
CA ILE A 117 -7.95 -4.49 -10.22
C ILE A 117 -8.75 -5.70 -9.77
N ASN A 118 -8.36 -6.86 -10.30
CA ASN A 118 -8.87 -8.14 -9.86
C ASN A 118 -8.01 -8.72 -8.74
N PHE A 119 -8.46 -9.83 -8.15
CA PHE A 119 -7.75 -10.53 -7.08
C PHE A 119 -6.31 -10.90 -7.47
N LYS A 120 -6.06 -11.39 -8.70
CA LYS A 120 -4.71 -11.73 -9.18
C LYS A 120 -3.76 -10.52 -9.15
N LYS A 121 -4.24 -9.35 -9.60
CA LYS A 121 -3.46 -8.11 -9.59
C LYS A 121 -3.23 -7.61 -8.17
N PHE A 122 -4.25 -7.71 -7.31
CA PHE A 122 -4.12 -7.39 -5.89
C PHE A 122 -3.05 -8.27 -5.20
N MET A 123 -3.10 -9.59 -5.41
CA MET A 123 -2.07 -10.51 -4.91
C MET A 123 -0.69 -10.16 -5.45
N SER A 124 -0.57 -9.83 -6.74
CA SER A 124 0.71 -9.37 -7.30
C SER A 124 1.25 -8.11 -6.60
N ILE A 125 0.37 -7.17 -6.21
CA ILE A 125 0.76 -5.95 -5.48
C ILE A 125 1.22 -6.28 -4.06
N MET A 126 0.58 -7.23 -3.37
CA MET A 126 1.02 -7.68 -2.03
C MET A 126 2.48 -8.16 -2.05
N PHE A 127 2.87 -8.87 -3.12
CA PHE A 127 4.24 -9.40 -3.28
C PHE A 127 5.22 -8.41 -3.93
N TRP A 128 4.85 -7.15 -4.12
CA TRP A 128 5.85 -6.14 -4.51
C TRP A 128 6.87 -5.97 -3.39
N ARG A 129 8.15 -5.91 -3.76
CA ARG A 129 9.30 -5.85 -2.82
C ARG A 129 9.08 -4.84 -1.69
N GLN A 130 8.65 -3.63 -2.02
CA GLN A 130 8.44 -2.55 -1.05
C GLN A 130 7.25 -2.72 -0.10
N VAL A 131 6.27 -3.56 -0.48
CA VAL A 131 5.05 -3.87 0.29
C VAL A 131 5.25 -5.13 1.14
N MET A 132 5.93 -6.14 0.58
CA MET A 132 6.17 -7.42 1.25
C MET A 132 7.22 -7.34 2.36
N ILE A 133 8.34 -6.63 2.12
CA ILE A 133 9.49 -6.64 3.03
C ILE A 133 9.13 -6.25 4.48
N PRO A 134 8.39 -5.16 4.76
CA PRO A 134 8.16 -4.77 6.14
C PRO A 134 7.20 -5.73 6.87
N HIS A 135 6.01 -5.97 6.32
CA HIS A 135 4.94 -6.65 7.04
C HIS A 135 4.89 -8.16 6.78
N GLY A 136 5.11 -8.56 5.53
CA GLY A 136 5.15 -9.98 5.15
C GLY A 136 6.29 -10.71 5.85
N MET A 137 7.51 -10.16 5.84
CA MET A 137 8.64 -10.77 6.55
C MET A 137 8.40 -10.80 8.06
N MET A 138 7.88 -9.72 8.66
CA MET A 138 7.61 -9.67 10.10
C MET A 138 6.60 -10.73 10.53
N SER A 139 5.54 -10.93 9.74
CA SER A 139 4.54 -11.98 10.03
C SER A 139 5.15 -13.38 10.05
N ILE A 140 6.06 -13.68 9.11
CA ILE A 140 6.74 -14.97 9.00
C ILE A 140 7.72 -15.16 10.17
N ILE A 141 8.50 -14.13 10.50
CA ILE A 141 9.46 -14.17 11.62
C ILE A 141 8.73 -14.44 12.93
N LEU A 142 7.63 -13.73 13.20
CA LEU A 142 6.83 -13.91 14.42
C LEU A 142 6.17 -15.28 14.48
N LEU A 143 5.71 -15.80 13.34
CA LEU A 143 5.12 -17.14 13.27
C LEU A 143 6.17 -18.21 13.58
N ILE A 144 7.37 -18.10 13.00
CA ILE A 144 8.48 -19.03 13.27
C ILE A 144 8.88 -18.95 14.74
N LEU A 145 8.99 -17.75 15.30
CA LEU A 145 9.31 -17.53 16.71
C LEU A 145 8.29 -18.22 17.63
N TYR A 146 6.99 -18.03 17.36
CA TYR A 146 5.92 -18.68 18.11
C TYR A 146 6.01 -20.21 18.04
N LEU A 147 6.27 -20.78 16.85
CA LEU A 147 6.41 -22.22 16.68
C LEU A 147 7.62 -22.78 17.44
N ILE A 148 8.76 -22.11 17.41
CA ILE A 148 9.96 -22.51 18.16
C ILE A 148 9.67 -22.53 19.67
N ILE A 149 9.07 -21.46 20.19
CA ILE A 149 8.72 -21.36 21.61
C ILE A 149 7.72 -22.46 22.00
N SER A 150 6.72 -22.71 21.16
CA SER A 150 5.73 -23.76 21.40
C SER A 150 6.36 -25.15 21.45
N ILE A 151 7.32 -25.45 20.55
CA ILE A 151 8.05 -26.72 20.54
C ILE A 151 8.89 -26.88 21.81
N ILE A 152 9.59 -25.82 22.22
CA ILE A 152 10.37 -25.80 23.46
C ILE A 152 9.46 -26.11 24.65
N ASN A 153 8.31 -25.43 24.76
CA ASN A 153 7.38 -25.67 25.86
C ASN A 153 6.82 -27.10 25.90
N ILE A 154 6.66 -27.76 24.75
CA ILE A 154 6.27 -29.18 24.68
C ILE A 154 7.41 -30.12 25.10
N MET A 155 8.68 -29.77 24.84
CA MET A 155 9.84 -30.62 25.17
C MET A 155 10.24 -30.60 26.64
N TYR A 156 9.96 -29.50 27.35
CA TYR A 156 10.34 -29.31 28.76
C TYR A 156 9.18 -29.55 29.76
N PHE A 157 8.02 -30.01 29.28
CA PHE A 157 6.88 -30.47 30.08
C PHE A 157 6.68 -31.98 29.89
#